data_AF-A0A936J2V6-F1
#
_entry.id   AF-A0A936J2V6-F1
#
_cell.length_a   1.000
_cell.length_b   1.000
_cell.length_c   1.000
_cell.angle_alpha   90.00
_cell.angle_beta   90.00
_cell.angle_gamma   90.00
#
_symmetry.space_group_name_H-M   'P 1'
#
loop_
_entity.id
_entity.type
_entity.pdbx_description
1 polymer ?
#
loop_
_entity_poly.entity_id
_entity_poly.type
_entity_poly.pdbx_seq_one_letter_code
_entity_poly.pdbx_strand_id
1 'polypeptide(L)'
;MVKIILAVIGGFIAWSILWIGSDQVLQSVSPDWYGAHQIGFEKAMFNKSEFSPDSTILLMHIVRSVIFSIIAGYLAALIAGENARSPMILGILLLLFGVMVQLMAWNYLPIWYHAIFLLLLVPMSVVGGKLKKFDAASA
;
A
#
# COMPACT_ATOMS: atom_id res chain seq x y z
N MET A 1 -9.71 23.38 2.79
CA MET A 1 -8.34 22.83 2.63
C MET A 1 -7.92 21.96 3.81
N VAL A 2 -8.08 22.42 5.06
CA VAL A 2 -7.75 21.62 6.27
C VAL A 2 -8.36 20.22 6.27
N LYS A 3 -9.65 20.06 5.95
CA LYS A 3 -10.31 18.74 5.85
C LYS A 3 -9.65 17.79 4.84
N ILE A 4 -9.15 18.31 3.72
CA ILE A 4 -8.46 17.50 2.70
C ILE A 4 -7.11 17.04 3.24
N ILE A 5 -6.37 17.92 3.92
CA ILE A 5 -5.08 17.59 4.53
C ILE A 5 -5.26 16.50 5.59
N LEU A 6 -6.21 16.69 6.51
CA LEU A 6 -6.53 15.70 7.55
C LEU A 6 -6.96 14.35 6.95
N ALA A 7 -7.74 14.37 5.87
CA ALA A 7 -8.12 13.17 5.16
C ALA A 7 -6.94 12.42 4.53
N VAL A 8 -6.02 13.15 3.89
CA VAL A 8 -4.81 12.55 3.29
C VAL A 8 -3.92 11.95 4.39
N ILE A 9 -3.73 12.67 5.49
CA ILE A 9 -2.97 12.17 6.65
C ILE A 9 -3.63 10.91 7.22
N GLY A 10 -4.94 10.96 7.47
CA GLY A 10 -5.69 9.83 8.01
C GLY A 10 -5.64 8.59 7.11
N GLY A 11 -5.80 8.77 5.80
CA GLY A 11 -5.68 7.69 4.82
C GLY A 11 -4.26 7.11 4.76
N PHE A 12 -3.23 7.95 4.80
CA PHE A 12 -1.83 7.49 4.79
C PHE A 12 -1.46 6.72 6.06
N ILE A 13 -1.90 7.19 7.23
CA ILE A 13 -1.74 6.48 8.50
C ILE A 13 -2.45 5.13 8.45
N ALA A 14 -3.71 5.09 8.00
CA ALA A 14 -4.47 3.84 7.89
C ALA A 14 -3.77 2.84 6.96
N TRP A 15 -3.30 3.29 5.79
CA TRP A 15 -2.53 2.46 4.86
C TRP A 15 -1.27 1.89 5.52
N SER A 16 -0.53 2.72 6.25
CA SER A 16 0.73 2.35 6.91
C SER A 16 0.50 1.32 8.02
N ILE A 17 -0.54 1.51 8.85
CA ILE A 17 -0.92 0.57 9.90
C ILE A 17 -1.32 -0.77 9.29
N LEU A 18 -2.15 -0.76 8.23
CA LEU A 18 -2.56 -1.99 7.55
C LEU A 18 -1.35 -2.71 6.95
N TRP A 19 -0.46 -1.98 6.27
CA TRP A 19 0.74 -2.54 5.66
C TRP A 19 1.66 -3.20 6.69
N ILE A 20 2.10 -2.44 7.71
CA ILE A 20 3.03 -2.92 8.73
C ILE A 20 2.37 -3.97 9.63
N GLY A 21 1.14 -3.71 10.08
CA GLY A 21 0.42 -4.61 11.00
C GLY A 21 0.13 -5.96 10.37
N SER A 22 -0.34 -6.00 9.12
CA SER A 22 -0.56 -7.29 8.45
C SER A 22 0.74 -7.99 8.09
N ASP A 23 1.84 -7.25 7.87
CA ASP A 23 3.15 -7.86 7.67
C ASP A 23 3.61 -8.62 8.93
N GLN A 24 3.51 -7.99 10.10
CA GLN A 24 3.84 -8.63 11.39
C GLN A 24 2.98 -9.87 11.67
N VAL A 25 1.68 -9.80 11.36
CA VAL A 25 0.78 -10.96 11.50
C VAL A 25 1.17 -12.09 10.54
N LEU A 26 1.50 -11.80 9.29
CA LEU A 26 1.90 -12.83 8.32
C LEU A 26 3.24 -13.46 8.69
N GLN A 27 4.19 -12.68 9.21
CA GLN A 27 5.45 -13.19 9.72
C GLN A 27 5.26 -14.12 10.92
N SER A 28 4.32 -13.83 11.82
CA SER A 28 4.08 -14.67 13.01
C SER A 28 3.27 -15.92 12.72
N VAL A 29 2.32 -15.86 11.78
CA VAL A 29 1.47 -16.98 11.38
C VAL A 29 2.19 -17.94 10.44
N SER A 30 3.14 -17.45 9.63
CA SER A 30 3.95 -18.25 8.72
C SER A 30 5.45 -17.95 8.86
N PRO A 31 6.08 -18.36 9.97
CA PRO A 31 7.48 -18.02 10.26
C PRO A 31 8.46 -18.60 9.23
N ASP A 32 8.27 -19.85 8.82
CA ASP A 32 9.25 -20.57 7.98
C ASP A 32 9.15 -20.24 6.48
N TRP A 33 8.08 -19.55 6.07
CA TRP A 33 7.87 -19.18 4.67
C TRP A 33 7.80 -17.66 4.49
N TYR A 34 6.72 -17.02 4.94
CA TYR A 34 6.58 -15.56 4.82
C TYR A 34 7.59 -14.82 5.71
N GLY A 35 7.72 -15.24 6.98
CA GLY A 35 8.68 -14.68 7.92
C GLY A 35 10.12 -14.82 7.45
N ALA A 36 10.53 -16.02 7.05
CA ALA A 36 11.85 -16.30 6.53
C ALA A 36 12.18 -15.46 5.28
N HIS A 37 11.23 -15.33 4.34
CA HIS A 37 11.39 -14.47 3.17
C HIS A 37 11.58 -13.00 3.56
N GLN A 38 10.77 -12.47 4.48
CA GLN A 38 10.82 -11.07 4.88
C GLN A 38 12.13 -10.73 5.63
N ILE A 39 12.55 -11.60 6.55
CA ILE A 39 13.83 -11.47 7.26
C ILE A 39 15.01 -11.61 6.29
N GLY A 40 14.91 -12.54 5.34
CA GLY A 40 15.92 -12.72 4.28
C GLY A 40 16.07 -11.47 3.42
N PHE A 41 14.94 -10.86 3.02
CA PHE A 41 14.92 -9.62 2.26
C PHE A 41 15.54 -8.46 3.04
N GLU A 42 15.16 -8.28 4.31
CA GLU A 42 15.73 -7.24 5.19
C GLU A 42 17.24 -7.40 5.34
N LYS A 43 17.72 -8.62 5.61
CA LYS A 43 19.15 -8.92 5.70
C LYS A 43 19.87 -8.64 4.39
N ALA A 44 19.28 -8.99 3.25
CA ALA A 44 19.87 -8.72 1.95
C ALA A 44 19.99 -7.22 1.67
N MET A 45 18.95 -6.45 1.98
CA MET A 45 18.97 -4.99 1.86
C MET A 45 20.04 -4.34 2.73
N PHE A 46 20.21 -4.81 3.97
CA PHE A 46 21.18 -4.25 4.92
C PHE A 46 22.63 -4.69 4.61
N ASN A 47 22.84 -5.98 4.36
CA ASN A 47 24.17 -6.56 4.14
C ASN A 47 24.62 -6.51 2.67
N LYS A 48 23.75 -6.07 1.75
CA LYS A 48 23.98 -6.09 0.29
C LYS A 48 24.30 -7.49 -0.24
N SER A 49 23.63 -8.51 0.30
CA SER A 49 23.79 -9.91 -0.14
C SER A 49 22.77 -10.28 -1.20
N GLU A 50 22.99 -11.40 -1.87
CA GLU A 50 22.00 -11.95 -2.82
C GLU A 50 20.68 -12.29 -2.11
N PHE A 51 19.58 -12.16 -2.86
CA PHE A 51 18.24 -12.49 -2.42
C PHE A 51 17.46 -13.08 -3.60
N SER A 52 16.76 -14.18 -3.35
CA SER A 52 15.85 -14.77 -4.33
C SER A 52 14.41 -14.53 -3.88
N PRO A 53 13.65 -13.65 -4.55
CA PRO A 53 12.27 -13.37 -4.16
C PRO A 53 11.33 -14.55 -4.47
N ASP A 54 10.40 -14.82 -3.55
CA ASP A 54 9.29 -15.75 -3.79
C ASP A 54 8.15 -15.01 -4.50
N SER A 55 7.86 -15.42 -5.73
CA SER A 55 6.83 -14.79 -6.56
C SER A 55 5.43 -14.84 -5.93
N THR A 56 5.13 -15.85 -5.12
CA THR A 56 3.85 -15.98 -4.42
C THR A 56 3.70 -14.89 -3.37
N ILE A 57 4.77 -14.61 -2.62
CA ILE A 57 4.80 -13.55 -1.61
C ILE A 57 4.67 -12.18 -2.28
N LEU A 58 5.35 -11.97 -3.41
CA LEU A 58 5.21 -10.73 -4.20
C LEU A 58 3.78 -10.52 -4.72
N LEU A 59 3.11 -11.57 -5.19
CA LEU A 59 1.70 -11.49 -5.58
C LEU A 59 0.81 -11.16 -4.38
N MET A 60 1.07 -11.75 -3.21
CA MET A 60 0.35 -11.41 -1.98
C MET A 60 0.54 -9.94 -1.59
N HIS A 61 1.75 -9.38 -1.75
CA HIS A 61 2.03 -7.95 -1.52
C HIS A 61 1.21 -7.05 -2.46
N ILE A 62 1.10 -7.41 -3.74
CA ILE A 62 0.26 -6.67 -4.71
C ILE A 62 -1.21 -6.73 -4.31
N VAL A 63 -1.75 -7.91 -3.99
CA VAL A 63 -3.15 -8.05 -3.58
C VAL A 63 -3.44 -7.25 -2.31
N ARG A 64 -2.54 -7.32 -1.32
CA ARG A 64 -2.64 -6.53 -0.09
C ARG A 64 -2.58 -5.03 -0.37
N SER A 65 -1.68 -4.57 -1.23
CA SER A 65 -1.56 -3.14 -1.56
C SER A 65 -2.83 -2.61 -2.22
N VAL A 66 -3.47 -3.39 -3.10
CA VAL A 66 -4.77 -3.07 -3.68
C VAL A 66 -5.84 -2.88 -2.60
N ILE A 67 -5.99 -3.87 -1.71
CA ILE A 67 -6.99 -3.83 -0.63
C ILE A 67 -6.76 -2.63 0.29
N PHE A 68 -5.51 -2.41 0.72
CA PHE A 68 -5.18 -1.32 1.64
C PHE A 68 -5.32 0.05 0.99
N SER A 69 -4.98 0.20 -0.30
CA SER A 69 -5.19 1.43 -1.04
C SER A 69 -6.68 1.78 -1.19
N ILE A 70 -7.54 0.78 -1.41
CA ILE A 70 -9.00 0.96 -1.43
C ILE A 70 -9.50 1.43 -0.06
N ILE A 71 -9.13 0.74 1.02
CA ILE A 71 -9.54 1.11 2.39
C ILE A 71 -9.08 2.52 2.73
N ALA A 72 -7.81 2.84 2.47
CA ALA A 72 -7.25 4.16 2.74
C ALA A 72 -7.94 5.26 1.92
N GLY A 73 -8.23 5.00 0.64
CA GLY A 73 -8.98 5.90 -0.23
C GLY A 73 -10.42 6.16 0.24
N TYR A 74 -11.10 5.12 0.69
CA TYR A 74 -12.43 5.23 1.29
C TYR A 74 -12.40 6.09 2.56
N LEU A 75 -11.45 5.84 3.48
CA LEU A 75 -11.29 6.63 4.70
C LEU A 75 -10.97 8.10 4.40
N ALA A 76 -10.12 8.36 3.40
CA ALA A 76 -9.83 9.73 2.99
C ALA A 76 -11.06 10.45 2.40
N ALA A 77 -11.93 9.75 1.67
CA ALA A 77 -13.20 10.33 1.21
C ALA A 77 -14.17 10.58 2.37
N LEU A 78 -14.24 9.64 3.33
CA LEU A 78 -15.08 9.74 4.53
C LEU A 78 -14.68 10.95 5.38
N ILE A 79 -13.39 11.12 5.70
CA ILE A 79 -12.88 12.24 6.50
C ILE A 79 -13.06 13.58 5.78
N ALA A 80 -12.90 13.61 4.45
CA ALA A 80 -13.03 14.84 3.67
C ALA A 80 -14.49 15.25 3.40
N GLY A 81 -15.46 14.37 3.65
CA GLY A 81 -16.87 14.60 3.29
C GLY A 81 -17.09 14.58 1.77
N GLU A 82 -16.68 13.50 1.10
CA GLU A 82 -16.95 13.21 -0.33
C GLU A 82 -16.20 14.07 -1.36
N ASN A 83 -15.10 14.69 -0.93
CA ASN A 83 -14.24 15.38 -1.87
C ASN A 83 -13.42 14.39 -2.71
N ALA A 84 -13.76 14.24 -4.00
CA ALA A 84 -13.06 13.34 -4.92
C ALA A 84 -11.55 13.65 -5.07
N ARG A 85 -11.08 14.83 -4.65
CA ARG A 85 -9.66 15.18 -4.66
C ARG A 85 -8.86 14.51 -3.54
N SER A 86 -9.44 14.25 -2.36
CA SER A 86 -8.67 13.68 -1.24
C SER A 86 -8.11 12.28 -1.52
N PRO A 87 -8.86 11.32 -2.11
CA PRO A 87 -8.34 9.98 -2.40
C PRO A 87 -7.31 10.00 -3.54
N MET A 88 -7.44 10.94 -4.49
CA MET A 88 -6.46 11.14 -5.56
C MET A 88 -5.13 11.70 -5.02
N ILE A 89 -5.19 12.73 -4.18
CA ILE A 89 -3.99 13.30 -3.54
C ILE A 89 -3.32 12.25 -2.64
N LEU A 90 -4.10 11.48 -1.89
CA LEU A 90 -3.59 10.35 -1.12
C LEU A 90 -2.89 9.33 -2.04
N GLY A 91 -3.53 8.92 -3.13
CA GLY A 91 -2.94 7.98 -4.09
C GLY A 91 -1.61 8.47 -4.67
N ILE A 92 -1.51 9.78 -4.97
CA ILE A 92 -0.27 10.40 -5.42
C ILE A 92 0.80 10.36 -4.32
N LEU A 93 0.43 10.69 -3.07
CA LEU A 93 1.35 10.61 -1.93
C LEU A 93 1.86 9.17 -1.73
N LEU A 94 0.97 8.18 -1.78
CA LEU A 94 1.32 6.77 -1.71
C LEU A 94 2.22 6.36 -2.88
N LEU A 95 1.95 6.84 -4.09
CA LEU A 95 2.79 6.58 -5.26
C LEU A 95 4.20 7.13 -5.06
N LEU A 96 4.35 8.38 -4.61
CA LEU A 96 5.66 8.98 -4.35
C LEU A 96 6.44 8.20 -3.28
N PHE A 97 5.77 7.84 -2.19
CA PHE A 97 6.36 7.02 -1.14
C PHE A 97 6.71 5.62 -1.64
N GLY A 98 5.84 5.00 -2.43
CA GLY A 98 6.05 3.69 -3.05
C GLY A 98 7.23 3.71 -4.02
N VAL A 99 7.37 4.74 -4.86
CA VAL A 99 8.52 4.90 -5.76
C VAL A 99 9.82 4.93 -4.96
N MET A 100 9.86 5.70 -3.87
CA MET A 100 11.03 5.73 -2.99
C MET A 100 11.37 4.34 -2.46
N VAL A 101 10.39 3.60 -1.92
CA VAL A 101 10.61 2.24 -1.40
C VAL A 101 11.05 1.27 -2.50
N GLN A 102 10.44 1.31 -3.68
CA GLN A 102 10.77 0.43 -4.79
C GLN A 102 12.15 0.70 -5.37
N LEU A 103 12.61 1.96 -5.37
CA LEU A 103 13.98 2.30 -5.76
C LEU A 103 15.01 1.71 -4.79
N MET A 104 14.69 1.68 -3.48
CA MET A 104 15.56 1.02 -2.50
C MET A 104 15.64 -0.49 -2.74
N ALA A 105 14.53 -1.10 -3.19
CA ALA A 105 14.42 -2.53 -3.46
C ALA A 105 14.75 -2.95 -4.91
N TRP A 106 15.19 -2.00 -5.75
CA TRP A 106 15.24 -2.17 -7.21
C TRP A 106 16.02 -3.39 -7.67
N ASN A 107 17.18 -3.65 -7.05
CA ASN A 107 18.09 -4.74 -7.43
C ASN A 107 17.69 -6.11 -6.86
N TYR A 108 16.68 -6.16 -5.99
CA TYR A 108 16.28 -7.39 -5.29
C TYR A 108 14.96 -7.97 -5.79
N LEU A 109 14.09 -7.10 -6.32
CA LEU A 109 12.75 -7.47 -6.76
C LEU A 109 12.60 -7.31 -8.27
N PRO A 110 11.82 -8.17 -8.93
CA PRO A 110 11.68 -8.14 -10.38
C PRO A 110 10.90 -6.92 -10.86
N ILE A 111 11.20 -6.46 -12.08
CA ILE A 111 10.61 -5.24 -12.67
C ILE A 111 9.08 -5.28 -12.78
N TRP A 112 8.49 -6.46 -13.00
CA TRP A 112 7.04 -6.62 -13.07
C TRP A 112 6.37 -6.29 -11.75
N TYR A 113 7.01 -6.61 -10.62
CA TYR A 113 6.47 -6.33 -9.29
C TYR A 113 6.44 -4.82 -9.03
N HIS A 114 7.56 -4.14 -9.32
CA HIS A 114 7.67 -2.68 -9.21
C HIS A 114 6.58 -1.98 -10.03
N ALA A 115 6.45 -2.35 -11.30
CA ALA A 115 5.51 -1.75 -12.22
C ALA A 115 4.05 -1.91 -11.75
N ILE A 116 3.64 -3.14 -11.43
CA ILE A 116 2.26 -3.43 -11.03
C ILE A 116 1.94 -2.77 -9.69
N PHE A 117 2.83 -2.89 -8.71
CA PHE A 117 2.62 -2.29 -7.38
C PHE A 117 2.40 -0.78 -7.49
N LEU A 118 3.29 -0.06 -8.20
CA LEU A 118 3.21 1.39 -8.34
C LEU A 118 1.99 1.83 -9.16
N LEU A 119 1.72 1.14 -10.27
CA LEU A 119 0.60 1.47 -11.15
C LEU A 119 -0.74 1.41 -10.41
N LEU A 120 -0.89 0.50 -9.44
CA LEU A 120 -2.15 0.27 -8.75
C LEU A 120 -2.42 1.23 -7.58
N LEU A 121 -1.42 1.92 -7.04
CA LEU A 121 -1.61 2.79 -5.86
C LEU A 121 -2.66 3.89 -6.08
N VAL A 122 -2.49 4.70 -7.13
CA VAL A 122 -3.41 5.79 -7.46
C VAL A 122 -4.82 5.29 -7.82
N PRO A 123 -5.00 4.40 -8.80
CA PRO A 123 -6.34 4.00 -9.23
C PRO A 123 -7.11 3.32 -8.10
N MET A 124 -6.46 2.50 -7.27
CA MET A 124 -7.14 1.78 -6.20
C MET A 124 -7.54 2.71 -5.04
N SER A 125 -6.73 3.74 -4.72
CA SER A 125 -7.16 4.79 -3.81
C SER A 125 -8.36 5.59 -4.32
N VAL A 126 -8.40 5.89 -5.63
CA VAL A 126 -9.56 6.56 -6.24
C VAL A 126 -10.80 5.66 -6.23
N VAL A 127 -10.66 4.36 -6.52
CA VAL A 127 -11.76 3.39 -6.42
C VAL A 127 -12.34 3.38 -5.00
N GLY A 128 -11.48 3.28 -3.98
CA GLY A 128 -11.92 3.34 -2.58
C GLY A 128 -12.71 4.61 -2.25
N GLY A 129 -12.22 5.75 -2.71
CA GLY A 129 -12.92 7.03 -2.52
C GLY A 129 -14.29 7.12 -3.21
N LYS A 130 -14.47 6.43 -4.34
CA LYS A 130 -15.75 6.37 -5.06
C LYS A 130 -16.79 5.53 -4.31
N LEU A 131 -16.39 4.52 -3.55
CA LEU A 131 -17.31 3.67 -2.78
C LEU A 131 -18.15 4.51 -1.80
N LYS A 132 -17.55 5.51 -1.13
CA LYS A 132 -18.29 6.38 -0.19
C LYS A 132 -19.41 7.19 -0.84
N LYS A 133 -19.27 7.57 -2.12
CA LYS A 133 -20.30 8.32 -2.85
C LYS A 133 -21.54 7.47 -3.13
N PHE A 134 -21.35 6.16 -3.35
CA PHE A 134 -22.48 5.25 -3.53
C PHE A 134 -23.31 5.16 -2.25
N ASP A 135 -22.68 5.09 -1.08
CA ASP A 135 -23.39 5.03 0.21
C ASP A 135 -24.28 6.26 0.46
N ALA A 136 -23.85 7.45 0.05
CA ALA A 136 -24.63 8.68 0.24
C ALA A 136 -25.73 8.87 -0.81
N ALA A 137 -25.63 8.26 -1.98
CA ALA A 137 -26.71 8.29 -2.98
C ALA A 137 -27.84 7.29 -2.64
N SER A 138 -27.59 6.32 -1.77
CA SER A 138 -28.54 5.30 -1.31
C SER A 138 -29.21 5.59 0.03
N ALA A 139 -28.84 6.69 0.71
CA ALA A 139 -29.36 7.12 2.01
C ALA A 139 -30.30 8.34 1.84
#